data_AF-A0A377E286-F1
#
_entry.id   AF-A0A377E286-F1
#
_cell.length_a   1.000
_cell.length_b   1.000
_cell.length_c   1.000
_cell.angle_alpha   90.00
_cell.angle_beta   90.00
_cell.angle_gamma   90.00
#
_symmetry.space_group_name_H-M   'P 1'
#
loop_
_entity.id
_entity.type
_entity.pdbx_description
1 polymer ?
#
loop_
_entity_poly.entity_id
_entity_poly.type
_entity_poly.pdbx_seq_one_letter_code
_entity_poly.pdbx_strand_id
1 'polypeptide(L)'
;MTYQPQTEAATSRFLEVQEAGETLRVHFNDCGQGDETVVLLHGSGPGATGWANFSRNIDPLVQAGYRVILLDCPGWGKSDGIVNRGSRSDLNARILKKRGRSVGYSNSPPAG
;
A
#
# COMPACT_ATOMS: atom_id res chain seq x y z
N MET A 1 24.89 -10.05 -8.53
CA MET A 1 23.51 -10.61 -8.55
C MET A 1 22.69 -9.77 -9.50
N THR A 2 22.02 -10.38 -10.46
CA THR A 2 21.10 -9.69 -11.38
C THR A 2 19.79 -9.41 -10.66
N TYR A 3 19.32 -8.17 -10.70
CA TYR A 3 18.02 -7.79 -10.15
C TYR A 3 16.89 -8.52 -10.88
N GLN A 4 15.91 -9.02 -10.14
CA GLN A 4 14.67 -9.58 -10.69
C GLN A 4 13.52 -8.60 -10.43
N PRO A 5 12.73 -8.25 -11.46
CA PRO A 5 11.56 -7.39 -11.30
C PRO A 5 10.58 -7.92 -10.25
N GLN A 6 9.99 -7.01 -9.48
CA GLN A 6 8.95 -7.38 -8.52
C GLN A 6 7.69 -7.80 -9.27
N THR A 7 6.97 -8.78 -8.72
CA THR A 7 5.66 -9.19 -9.25
C THR A 7 4.58 -9.04 -8.20
N GLU A 8 3.36 -8.74 -8.64
CA GLU A 8 2.21 -8.55 -7.76
C GLU A 8 1.98 -9.80 -6.91
N ALA A 9 1.98 -10.97 -7.55
CA ALA A 9 1.75 -12.24 -6.88
C ALA A 9 2.83 -12.57 -5.84
N ALA A 10 4.11 -12.35 -6.12
CA ALA A 10 5.19 -12.69 -5.18
C ALA A 10 5.20 -11.77 -3.94
N THR A 11 4.77 -10.52 -4.12
CA THR A 11 4.84 -9.47 -3.11
C THR A 11 3.52 -9.28 -2.34
N SER A 12 2.43 -9.91 -2.79
CA SER A 12 1.10 -9.85 -2.18
C SER A 12 1.11 -10.36 -0.74
N ARG A 13 0.61 -9.55 0.19
CA ARG A 13 0.49 -9.84 1.62
C ARG A 13 -0.83 -9.30 2.16
N PHE A 14 -1.24 -9.80 3.31
CA PHE A 14 -2.43 -9.35 4.02
C PHE A 14 -2.09 -9.04 5.48
N LEU A 15 -2.80 -8.07 6.04
CA LEU A 15 -2.77 -7.72 7.46
C LEU A 15 -4.21 -7.64 7.96
N GLU A 16 -4.46 -8.21 9.13
CA GLU A 16 -5.72 -8.02 9.85
C GLU A 16 -5.63 -6.78 10.75
N VAL A 17 -6.61 -5.89 10.61
CA VAL A 17 -6.65 -4.63 11.35
C VAL A 17 -8.00 -4.49 12.02
N GLN A 18 -7.98 -4.40 13.34
CA GLN A 18 -9.15 -3.98 14.12
C GLN A 18 -9.44 -2.49 13.87
N GLU A 19 -10.63 -2.18 13.34
CA GLU A 19 -11.12 -0.83 13.09
C GLU A 19 -12.62 -0.76 13.42
N ALA A 20 -13.04 0.22 14.21
CA ALA A 20 -14.44 0.43 14.60
C ALA A 20 -15.17 -0.81 15.19
N GLY A 21 -14.42 -1.75 15.78
CA GLY A 21 -14.98 -2.99 16.36
C GLY A 21 -15.08 -4.16 15.38
N GLU A 22 -14.61 -3.98 14.14
CA GLU A 22 -14.56 -5.03 13.12
C GLU A 22 -13.10 -5.36 12.75
N THR A 23 -12.86 -6.62 12.36
CA THR A 23 -11.59 -7.04 11.79
C THR A 23 -11.63 -6.81 10.28
N LEU A 24 -10.78 -5.94 9.77
CA LEU A 24 -10.60 -5.73 8.33
C LEU A 24 -9.37 -6.49 7.84
N ARG A 25 -9.53 -7.27 6.78
CA ARG A 25 -8.42 -7.83 6.03
C ARG A 25 -7.95 -6.85 4.97
N VAL A 26 -6.74 -6.32 5.16
CA VAL A 26 -6.16 -5.31 4.29
C VAL A 26 -5.04 -5.92 3.46
N HIS A 27 -5.11 -5.77 2.15
CA HIS A 27 -4.09 -6.20 1.20
C HIS A 27 -3.02 -5.12 1.01
N PHE A 28 -1.79 -5.57 0.83
CA PHE A 28 -0.68 -4.72 0.40
C PHE A 28 0.38 -5.55 -0.32
N ASN A 29 1.20 -4.91 -1.13
CA ASN A 29 2.41 -5.52 -1.70
C ASN A 29 3.64 -5.06 -0.90
N ASP A 30 4.49 -6.01 -0.50
CA ASP A 30 5.73 -5.79 0.25
C ASP A 30 6.93 -6.13 -0.63
N CYS A 31 7.63 -5.10 -1.09
CA CYS A 31 8.70 -5.20 -2.08
C CYS A 31 10.04 -4.75 -1.48
N GLY A 32 11.12 -5.47 -1.80
CA GLY A 32 12.45 -5.13 -1.30
C GLY A 32 12.65 -5.35 0.21
N GLN A 33 13.82 -4.96 0.72
CA GLN A 33 14.24 -5.22 2.12
C GLN A 33 15.06 -4.06 2.72
N GLY A 34 14.92 -2.85 2.18
CA GLY A 34 15.64 -1.67 2.67
C GLY A 34 15.31 -1.28 4.11
N ASP A 35 16.28 -0.65 4.79
CA ASP A 35 16.10 -0.10 6.15
C ASP A 35 15.05 1.04 6.17
N GLU A 36 15.01 1.82 5.09
CA GLU A 36 14.00 2.85 4.89
C GLU A 36 12.79 2.30 4.12
N THR A 37 11.60 2.58 4.64
CA THR A 37 10.33 2.13 4.06
C THR A 37 9.57 3.27 3.40
N VAL A 38 9.33 3.14 2.09
CA VAL A 38 8.48 4.02 1.29
C VAL A 38 7.10 3.40 1.17
N VAL A 39 6.06 4.16 1.56
CA VAL A 39 4.67 3.73 1.37
C VAL A 39 4.04 4.48 0.21
N LEU A 40 3.44 3.73 -0.72
CA LEU A 40 2.71 4.24 -1.86
C LEU A 40 1.21 4.01 -1.65
N LEU A 41 0.44 5.10 -1.74
CA LEU A 41 -1.02 5.11 -1.58
C LEU A 41 -1.66 5.45 -2.92
N HIS A 42 -2.54 4.58 -3.41
CA HIS A 42 -3.23 4.81 -4.68
C HIS A 42 -4.32 5.88 -4.54
N GLY A 43 -4.76 6.44 -5.68
CA GLY A 43 -5.88 7.38 -5.73
C GLY A 43 -7.24 6.70 -5.53
N SER A 44 -8.32 7.48 -5.40
CA SER A 44 -9.66 6.96 -5.05
C SER A 44 -10.51 6.47 -6.24
N GLY A 45 -9.92 6.31 -7.43
CA GLY A 45 -10.66 5.90 -8.63
C GLY A 45 -11.22 4.48 -8.55
N PRO A 46 -12.33 4.16 -9.24
CA PRO A 46 -12.83 2.79 -9.35
C PRO A 46 -11.77 1.86 -9.95
N GLY A 47 -11.50 0.73 -9.29
CA GLY A 47 -10.48 -0.23 -9.73
C GLY A 47 -9.03 0.17 -9.46
N ALA A 48 -8.78 1.31 -8.79
CA ALA A 48 -7.44 1.69 -8.37
C ALA A 48 -6.89 0.68 -7.35
N THR A 49 -5.63 0.26 -7.55
CA THR A 49 -4.87 -0.56 -6.61
C THR A 49 -3.47 0.04 -6.47
N GLY A 50 -2.79 -0.28 -5.38
CA GLY A 50 -1.40 0.12 -5.19
C GLY A 50 -0.53 -0.34 -6.37
N TRP A 51 -0.66 -1.60 -6.76
CA TRP A 51 0.11 -2.17 -7.86
C TRP A 51 -0.17 -1.49 -9.21
N ALA A 52 -1.45 -1.30 -9.57
CA ALA A 52 -1.81 -0.71 -10.86
C ALA A 52 -1.31 0.72 -11.00
N ASN A 53 -1.41 1.50 -9.91
CA ASN A 53 -0.99 2.91 -9.92
C ASN A 53 0.54 3.09 -9.95
N PHE A 54 1.29 2.19 -9.33
CA PHE A 54 2.73 2.41 -9.10
C PHE A 54 3.65 1.34 -9.68
N SER A 55 3.15 0.38 -10.47
CA SER A 55 3.96 -0.70 -11.07
C SER A 55 5.29 -0.23 -11.70
N ARG A 56 5.32 0.96 -12.31
CA ARG A 56 6.52 1.56 -12.91
C ARG A 56 7.50 2.20 -11.92
N ASN A 57 7.07 2.46 -10.68
CA ASN A 57 7.87 3.07 -9.63
C ASN A 57 8.49 2.03 -8.67
N ILE A 58 7.93 0.81 -8.61
CA ILE A 58 8.36 -0.23 -7.67
C ILE A 58 9.84 -0.60 -7.90
N ASP A 59 10.16 -1.05 -9.12
CA ASP A 59 11.50 -1.55 -9.41
C ASP A 59 12.61 -0.50 -9.23
N PRO A 60 12.45 0.76 -9.67
CA PRO A 60 13.44 1.80 -9.38
C PRO A 60 13.65 2.06 -7.88
N LEU A 61 12.57 2.08 -7.08
CA LEU A 61 12.66 2.32 -5.64
C LEU A 61 13.32 1.15 -4.91
N VAL A 62 12.99 -0.09 -5.28
CA VAL A 62 13.62 -1.29 -4.69
C VAL A 62 15.11 -1.34 -5.06
N GLN A 63 15.47 -1.05 -6.31
CA GLN A 63 16.87 -0.99 -6.74
C GLN A 63 17.67 0.14 -6.09
N ALA A 64 17.00 1.25 -5.73
CA ALA A 64 17.59 2.32 -4.95
C ALA A 64 17.81 1.95 -3.46
N GLY A 65 17.41 0.75 -3.04
CA GLY A 65 17.66 0.23 -1.69
C GLY A 65 16.53 0.47 -0.70
N TYR A 66 15.35 0.90 -1.15
CA TYR A 66 14.18 1.07 -0.27
C TYR A 66 13.37 -0.22 -0.14
N ARG A 67 12.71 -0.37 1.01
CA ARG A 67 11.53 -1.24 1.12
C ARG A 67 10.31 -0.47 0.64
N VAL A 68 9.53 -1.05 -0.25
CA VAL A 68 8.36 -0.38 -0.85
C VAL A 68 7.10 -1.13 -0.45
N ILE A 69 6.17 -0.42 0.18
CA ILE A 69 4.85 -0.93 0.54
C ILE A 69 3.80 -0.27 -0.34
N LEU A 70 3.03 -1.07 -1.06
CA LEU A 70 1.88 -0.59 -1.82
C LEU A 70 0.62 -1.01 -1.09
N LEU A 71 -0.07 -0.07 -0.47
CA LEU A 71 -1.27 -0.36 0.31
C LEU A 71 -2.51 -0.26 -0.58
N ASP A 72 -3.32 -1.33 -0.61
CA ASP A 72 -4.69 -1.22 -1.11
C ASP A 72 -5.57 -0.70 0.03
N CYS A 73 -6.07 0.53 -0.12
CA CYS A 73 -6.89 1.15 0.89
C CYS A 73 -8.17 0.32 1.12
N PRO A 74 -8.68 0.22 2.36
CA PRO A 74 -9.96 -0.46 2.61
C PRO A 74 -11.08 0.04 1.67
N GLY A 75 -11.74 -0.89 0.98
CA GLY A 75 -12.68 -0.60 -0.12
C GLY A 75 -12.13 -0.70 -1.54
N TRP A 76 -10.83 -0.98 -1.72
CA TRP A 76 -10.18 -1.12 -3.02
C TRP A 76 -9.35 -2.41 -3.13
N GLY A 77 -9.10 -2.82 -4.38
CA GLY A 77 -8.23 -3.96 -4.69
C GLY A 77 -8.68 -5.25 -4.02
N LYS A 78 -7.75 -5.89 -3.31
CA LYS A 78 -8.01 -7.13 -2.56
C LYS A 78 -8.30 -6.89 -1.07
N SER A 79 -8.41 -5.63 -0.64
CA SER A 79 -8.77 -5.27 0.73
C SER A 79 -10.27 -5.35 0.95
N ASP A 80 -10.68 -5.68 2.17
CA ASP A 80 -12.08 -5.72 2.56
C ASP A 80 -12.77 -4.37 2.33
N GLY A 81 -14.05 -4.44 1.96
CA GLY A 81 -14.90 -3.27 1.87
C GLY A 81 -15.21 -2.71 3.25
N ILE A 82 -15.10 -1.39 3.41
CA ILE A 82 -15.56 -0.69 4.62
C ILE A 82 -16.35 0.55 4.26
N VAL A 83 -17.42 0.79 5.02
CA VAL A 83 -18.09 2.10 5.04
C VAL A 83 -17.30 3.01 5.96
N ASN A 84 -16.33 3.74 5.41
CA ASN A 84 -15.59 4.71 6.21
C ASN A 84 -16.47 5.94 6.50
N ARG A 85 -16.80 6.15 7.78
CA ARG A 85 -17.58 7.29 8.28
C ARG A 85 -16.71 8.48 8.72
N GLY A 86 -15.39 8.37 8.59
CA GLY A 86 -14.41 9.39 8.97
C GLY A 86 -13.34 9.62 7.89
N SER A 87 -12.14 10.08 8.31
CA SER A 87 -11.02 10.37 7.42
C SER A 87 -10.35 9.09 6.89
N ARG A 88 -10.22 8.98 5.56
CA ARG A 88 -9.50 7.87 4.89
C ARG A 88 -7.99 7.93 5.14
N SER A 89 -7.42 9.13 5.17
CA SER A 89 -5.99 9.32 5.44
C SER A 89 -5.62 8.83 6.83
N ASP A 90 -6.45 9.09 7.83
CA ASP A 90 -6.19 8.65 9.20
C ASP A 90 -6.34 7.13 9.33
N LEU A 91 -7.31 6.53 8.64
CA LEU A 91 -7.47 5.08 8.58
C LEU A 91 -6.22 4.42 7.97
N ASN A 92 -5.76 4.92 6.82
CA ASN A 92 -4.57 4.42 6.17
C ASN A 92 -3.33 4.58 7.07
N ALA A 93 -3.16 5.73 7.73
CA ALA A 93 -2.06 5.96 8.67
C ALA A 93 -2.10 5.01 9.87
N ARG A 94 -3.27 4.68 10.42
CA ARG A 94 -3.42 3.69 11.50
C ARG A 94 -3.03 2.30 11.06
N ILE A 95 -3.44 1.88 9.86
CA ILE A 95 -3.08 0.59 9.27
C ILE A 95 -1.55 0.49 9.11
N LEU A 96 -0.92 1.52 8.57
CA LEU A 96 0.53 1.59 8.39
C LEU A 96 1.27 1.58 9.73
N LYS A 97 0.77 2.32 10.73
CA LYS A 97 1.35 2.34 12.08
C LYS A 97 1.33 0.96 12.75
N LYS A 98 0.29 0.15 12.54
CA LYS A 98 0.23 -1.23 13.06
C LYS A 98 1.24 -2.18 12.38
N ARG A 99 1.67 -1.87 11.15
CA ARG A 99 2.70 -2.66 10.43
C ARG A 99 4.12 -2.30 10.87
N GLY A 100 4.39 -1.05 11.22
CA GLY A 100 5.71 -0.55 11.61
C GLY A 100 6.00 0.86 11.06
N ARG A 101 7.08 1.50 11.52
CA ARG A 101 7.45 2.87 11.15
C ARG A 101 7.61 3.00 9.63
N SER A 102 6.82 3.87 9.01
CA SER A 102 6.75 4.07 7.56
C SER A 102 6.94 5.55 7.23
N VAL A 103 7.76 5.86 6.22
CA VAL A 103 7.90 7.22 5.67
C VAL A 103 6.96 7.30 4.49
N GLY A 104 5.87 8.07 4.64
CA GLY A 104 4.85 8.23 3.60
C GLY A 104 5.25 9.29 2.58
N TYR A 105 5.27 8.94 1.30
CA TYR A 105 5.24 9.90 0.19
C TYR A 105 3.87 9.84 -0.46
N SER A 106 3.08 10.91 -0.32
CA SER A 106 1.82 11.06 -1.05
C SER A 106 2.05 12.05 -2.20
N ASN A 107 1.90 11.59 -3.43
CA ASN A 107 1.56 12.52 -4.51
C ASN A 107 0.88 11.76 -5.65
N SER A 108 -0.42 11.96 -5.81
CA SER A 108 -1.10 11.88 -7.09
C SER A 108 -2.31 12.81 -7.03
N PRO A 109 -2.34 13.88 -7.85
CA PRO A 109 -3.54 14.70 -7.98
C PRO A 109 -4.66 13.83 -8.59
N PRO A 110 -5.94 14.13 -8.30
CA PRO A 110 -7.05 13.48 -8.96
C PRO A 110 -6.90 13.66 -10.47
N ALA A 111 -6.93 12.55 -11.22
CA ALA A 111 -7.13 12.61 -12.66
C ALA A 111 -8.50 13.27 -12.89
N GLY A 112 -8.49 14.45 -13.52
CA GLY A 112 -9.69 15.15 -13.97
C GLY A 112 -10.40 14.41 -15.09
#